data_AF-A0A843RMC9-F1
#
_entry.id   AF-A0A843RMC9-F1
#
_cell.length_a   1.000
_cell.length_b   1.000
_cell.length_c   1.000
_cell.angle_alpha   90.00
_cell.angle_beta   90.00
_cell.angle_gamma   90.00
#
_symmetry.space_group_name_H-M   'P 1'
#
loop_
_entity.id
_entity.type
_entity.pdbx_description
1 polymer ?
#
loop_
_entity_poly.entity_id
_entity_poly.type
_entity_poly.pdbx_seq_one_letter_code
_entity_poly.pdbx_strand_id
1 'polypeptide(L)'
;MLFVTTDAGDAPADGRADFDFLAGCWSVAHRRLSERLAGSDHWEDFTGLCESRPIIGGLGNIDDNLLALPTGTYRAATLRTFDPATRRWSIWWIDSRTMRLEPPVLGRFENGVGTFLGDDRLGGRPIRVRFIWSGIAADAARWEQAFSADGGATWETNWTMDFRRSR
;
A
#
# COMPACT_ATOMS: atom_id res chain seq x y z
N MET A 1 31.39 4.56 18.78
CA MET A 1 30.37 3.99 17.89
C MET A 1 30.02 2.63 18.44
N LEU A 2 28.95 2.53 19.23
CA LEU A 2 28.52 1.26 19.82
C LEU A 2 27.63 0.57 18.80
N PHE A 3 28.08 -0.56 18.26
CA PHE A 3 27.18 -1.47 17.55
C PHE A 3 26.36 -2.19 18.62
N VAL A 4 25.09 -1.83 18.74
CA VAL A 4 24.13 -2.66 19.46
C VAL A 4 23.88 -3.86 18.56
N THR A 5 24.50 -4.99 18.89
CA THR A 5 24.05 -6.30 18.45
C THR A 5 22.62 -6.46 18.95
N THR A 6 21.65 -6.37 18.04
CA THR A 6 20.28 -6.81 18.32
C THR A 6 20.34 -8.30 18.56
N ASP A 7 20.15 -8.68 19.82
CA ASP A 7 19.75 -10.02 20.21
C ASP A 7 18.48 -10.36 19.40
N ALA A 8 18.47 -11.49 18.70
CA ALA A 8 17.30 -11.99 18.00
C ALA A 8 16.31 -12.57 19.03
N GLY A 9 15.92 -11.75 20.01
CA GLY A 9 14.80 -12.02 20.88
C GLY A 9 13.53 -12.03 20.04
N ASP A 10 12.68 -13.01 20.28
CA ASP A 10 11.43 -13.23 19.58
C ASP A 10 10.67 -11.89 19.47
N ALA A 11 10.54 -11.38 18.25
CA ALA A 11 9.95 -10.07 18.03
C ALA A 11 8.53 -10.07 18.62
N PRO A 12 8.08 -8.99 19.28
CA PRO A 12 6.72 -8.94 19.81
C PRO A 12 5.72 -9.25 18.69
N ALA A 13 4.85 -10.23 18.91
CA ALA A 13 3.76 -10.59 17.99
C ALA A 13 2.63 -9.54 18.05
N ASP A 14 2.95 -8.28 17.79
CA ASP A 14 2.06 -7.13 17.87
C ASP A 14 1.69 -6.51 16.51
N GLY A 15 2.17 -7.12 15.42
CA GLY A 15 1.91 -6.70 14.05
C GLY A 15 3.02 -5.86 13.40
N ARG A 16 4.10 -5.53 14.13
CA ARG A 16 5.21 -4.74 13.57
C ARG A 16 5.96 -5.42 12.41
N ALA A 17 5.83 -6.73 12.29
CA ALA A 17 6.44 -7.53 11.21
C ALA A 17 5.48 -7.77 10.03
N ASP A 18 4.25 -7.25 10.07
CA ASP A 18 3.20 -7.60 9.11
C ASP A 18 3.56 -7.24 7.65
N PHE A 19 4.45 -6.27 7.43
CA PHE A 19 4.93 -5.86 6.10
C PHE A 19 6.32 -6.40 5.74
N ASP A 20 6.94 -7.25 6.56
CA ASP A 20 8.28 -7.79 6.28
C ASP A 20 8.33 -8.56 4.96
N PHE A 21 7.21 -9.20 4.58
CA PHE A 21 7.09 -9.85 3.28
C PHE A 21 7.39 -8.90 2.13
N LEU A 22 7.14 -7.60 2.24
CA LEU A 22 7.25 -6.66 1.13
C LEU A 22 8.70 -6.26 0.81
N ALA A 23 9.64 -6.41 1.75
CA ALA A 23 11.03 -6.00 1.56
C ALA A 23 11.67 -6.68 0.34
N GLY A 24 12.32 -5.91 -0.54
CA GLY A 24 12.95 -6.37 -1.79
C GLY A 24 12.28 -5.81 -3.06
N CYS A 25 12.65 -6.39 -4.20
CA CYS A 25 12.22 -5.95 -5.53
C CYS A 25 11.06 -6.80 -6.07
N TRP A 26 10.11 -6.14 -6.72
CA TRP A 26 8.90 -6.72 -7.27
C TRP A 26 8.60 -6.20 -8.66
N SER A 27 8.14 -7.10 -9.51
CA SER A 27 7.35 -6.79 -10.69
C SER A 27 5.89 -6.74 -10.28
N VAL A 28 5.16 -5.73 -10.76
CA VAL A 28 3.76 -5.49 -10.39
C VAL A 28 2.89 -5.44 -11.63
N ALA A 29 1.83 -6.24 -11.65
CA ALA A 29 0.76 -6.14 -12.64
C ALA A 29 -0.37 -5.29 -12.04
N HIS A 30 -0.70 -4.18 -12.69
CA HIS A 30 -1.73 -3.26 -12.26
C HIS A 30 -2.96 -3.39 -13.17
N ARG A 31 -4.13 -3.26 -12.55
CA ARG A 31 -5.40 -3.02 -13.22
C ARG A 31 -6.11 -1.88 -12.50
N ARG A 32 -6.42 -0.78 -13.18
CA ARG A 32 -6.98 0.42 -12.57
C ARG A 32 -8.11 1.01 -13.40
N LEU A 33 -9.20 1.46 -12.77
CA LEU A 33 -10.27 2.17 -13.48
C LEU A 33 -9.75 3.50 -14.03
N SER A 34 -10.18 3.86 -15.23
CA SER A 34 -9.89 5.18 -15.82
C SER A 34 -10.55 6.30 -15.02
N GLU A 35 -11.79 6.08 -14.56
CA GLU A 35 -12.57 7.01 -13.75
C GLU A 35 -13.12 6.30 -12.51
N ARG A 36 -13.09 6.96 -11.34
CA ARG A 36 -13.60 6.39 -10.08
C ARG A 36 -14.91 7.04 -9.68
N LEU A 37 -15.83 6.26 -9.12
CA LEU A 37 -17.14 6.69 -8.65
C LEU A 37 -17.93 7.43 -9.75
N ALA A 38 -17.80 6.94 -10.97
CA ALA A 38 -18.44 7.48 -12.18
C ALA A 38 -19.29 6.43 -12.90
N GLY A 39 -19.42 5.22 -12.34
CA GLY A 39 -20.07 4.09 -13.02
C GLY A 39 -19.25 3.54 -14.19
N SER A 40 -17.95 3.81 -14.22
CA SER A 40 -17.04 3.33 -15.25
C SER A 40 -16.72 1.85 -15.05
N ASP A 41 -16.73 1.10 -16.14
CA ASP A 41 -16.24 -0.28 -16.25
C ASP A 41 -14.96 -0.38 -17.10
N HIS A 42 -14.39 0.76 -17.47
CA HIS A 42 -13.19 0.83 -18.30
C HIS A 42 -11.92 0.71 -17.45
N TRP A 43 -11.30 -0.47 -17.54
CA TRP A 43 -10.07 -0.81 -16.83
C TRP A 43 -8.84 -0.64 -17.72
N GLU A 44 -7.83 0.02 -17.18
CA GLU A 44 -6.50 0.14 -17.75
C GLU A 44 -5.57 -0.87 -17.10
N ASP A 45 -4.98 -1.75 -17.91
CA ASP A 45 -3.96 -2.70 -17.49
C ASP A 45 -2.56 -2.12 -17.79
N PHE A 46 -1.64 -2.20 -16.83
CA PHE A 46 -0.26 -1.75 -17.00
C PHE A 46 0.70 -2.45 -16.04
N THR A 47 2.00 -2.30 -16.28
CA THR A 47 3.04 -2.92 -15.44
C THR A 47 3.75 -1.87 -14.58
N GLY A 48 4.42 -2.35 -13.55
CA GLY A 48 5.24 -1.53 -12.69
C GLY A 48 6.35 -2.32 -12.01
N LEU A 49 7.21 -1.57 -11.34
CA LEU A 49 8.24 -2.09 -10.44
C LEU A 49 8.04 -1.48 -9.07
N CYS A 50 8.30 -2.25 -8.02
CA CYS A 50 8.29 -1.79 -6.64
C CYS A 50 9.55 -2.29 -5.94
N GLU A 51 10.32 -1.39 -5.34
CA GLU A 51 11.42 -1.73 -4.44
C GLU A 51 11.07 -1.24 -3.04
N SER A 52 10.94 -2.16 -2.09
CA SER A 52 10.61 -1.83 -0.70
C SER A 52 11.75 -2.14 0.24
N ARG A 53 11.95 -1.31 1.25
CA ARG A 53 12.95 -1.52 2.30
C ARG A 53 12.43 -1.10 3.67
N PRO A 54 12.84 -1.80 4.75
CA PRO A 54 12.55 -1.36 6.11
C PRO A 54 13.30 -0.07 6.45
N ILE A 55 12.72 0.70 7.36
CA ILE A 55 13.29 1.92 7.94
C ILE A 55 13.03 1.93 9.45
N ILE A 56 13.67 2.85 10.18
CA ILE A 56 13.39 3.11 11.61
C ILE A 56 13.44 1.81 12.44
N GLY A 57 14.47 0.99 12.22
CA GLY A 57 14.66 -0.27 12.96
C GLY A 57 13.50 -1.27 12.82
N GLY A 58 12.79 -1.26 11.68
CA GLY A 58 11.67 -2.16 11.41
C GLY A 58 10.29 -1.59 11.80
N LEU A 59 10.22 -0.41 12.42
CA LEU A 59 8.94 0.26 12.73
C LEU A 59 8.37 1.04 11.54
N GLY A 60 8.95 0.89 10.36
CA GLY A 60 8.42 1.42 9.13
C GLY A 60 9.03 0.76 7.91
N ASN A 61 8.45 1.02 6.74
CA ASN A 61 9.04 0.72 5.45
C ASN A 61 8.74 1.85 4.46
N ILE A 62 9.56 1.94 3.42
CA ILE A 62 9.32 2.80 2.27
C ILE A 62 9.44 1.97 1.01
N ASP A 63 8.59 2.21 0.03
CA ASP A 63 8.78 1.70 -1.33
C ASP A 63 8.90 2.82 -2.37
N ASP A 64 9.71 2.56 -3.40
CA ASP A 64 9.78 3.33 -4.65
C ASP A 64 9.08 2.51 -5.74
N ASN A 65 8.12 3.15 -6.41
CA ASN A 65 7.31 2.55 -7.46
C ASN A 65 7.59 3.24 -8.78
N LEU A 66 7.73 2.43 -9.83
CA LEU A 66 7.68 2.86 -11.22
C LEU A 66 6.38 2.33 -11.83
N LEU A 67 5.52 3.20 -12.34
CA LEU A 67 4.24 2.81 -12.95
C LEU A 67 4.25 3.16 -14.43
N ALA A 68 4.17 2.14 -15.30
CA ALA A 68 4.30 2.28 -16.75
C ALA A 68 2.93 2.33 -17.43
N LEU A 69 2.17 3.40 -17.19
CA LEU A 69 0.83 3.56 -17.78
C LEU A 69 0.90 3.73 -19.30
N PRO A 70 -0.19 3.43 -20.03
CA PRO A 70 -0.25 3.66 -21.48
C PRO A 70 0.03 5.12 -21.89
N THR A 71 -0.32 6.07 -21.00
CA THR A 71 -0.15 7.52 -21.22
C THR A 71 1.22 8.05 -20.80
N GLY A 72 2.06 7.22 -20.19
CA GLY A 72 3.40 7.59 -19.77
C GLY A 72 3.78 7.01 -18.40
N THR A 73 5.09 6.93 -18.18
CA THR A 73 5.64 6.41 -16.93
C THR A 73 5.73 7.50 -15.87
N TYR A 74 5.34 7.20 -14.64
CA TYR A 74 5.61 8.07 -13.49
C TYR A 74 6.12 7.28 -12.29
N ARG A 75 6.65 8.00 -11.29
CA ARG A 75 7.13 7.42 -10.04
C ARG A 75 6.21 7.74 -8.89
N ALA A 76 6.23 6.88 -7.88
CA ALA A 76 5.56 7.16 -6.63
C ALA A 76 6.28 6.48 -5.48
N ALA A 77 6.01 6.91 -4.27
CA ALA A 77 6.52 6.25 -3.08
C ALA A 77 5.41 6.01 -2.08
N THR A 78 5.52 4.91 -1.33
CA THR A 78 4.68 4.67 -0.16
C THR A 78 5.53 4.72 1.09
N LEU A 79 5.11 5.51 2.08
CA LEU A 79 5.65 5.45 3.44
C LEU A 79 4.69 4.66 4.31
N ARG A 80 5.19 3.71 5.10
CA ARG A 80 4.43 3.01 6.12
C ARG A 80 5.12 3.12 7.47
N THR A 81 4.35 3.41 8.51
CA THR A 81 4.85 3.43 9.90
C THR A 81 3.94 2.63 10.80
N PHE A 82 4.54 1.95 11.77
CA PHE A 82 3.84 1.20 12.81
C PHE A 82 3.84 1.99 14.11
N ASP A 83 2.67 2.09 14.74
CA ASP A 83 2.50 2.64 16.08
C ASP A 83 2.35 1.49 17.11
N PRO A 84 3.35 1.25 17.96
CA PRO A 84 3.28 0.20 18.99
C PRO A 84 2.18 0.40 20.03
N ALA A 85 1.73 1.64 20.26
CA ALA A 85 0.69 1.93 21.26
C ALA A 85 -0.69 1.48 20.76
N THR A 86 -1.00 1.76 19.50
CA THR A 86 -2.29 1.37 18.89
C THR A 86 -2.23 0.04 18.14
N ARG A 87 -1.03 -0.51 17.92
CA ARG A 87 -0.76 -1.71 17.10
C ARG A 87 -1.36 -1.58 15.70
N ARG A 88 -1.15 -0.42 15.10
CA ARG A 88 -1.66 -0.08 13.78
C ARG A 88 -0.57 0.46 12.90
N TRP A 89 -0.79 0.24 11.62
CA TRP A 89 0.00 0.75 10.53
C TRP A 89 -0.73 1.93 9.90
N SER A 90 0.03 2.97 9.58
CA SER A 90 -0.40 4.09 8.74
C SER A 90 0.34 4.01 7.41
N ILE A 91 -0.36 4.28 6.31
CA ILE A 91 0.17 4.19 4.94
C ILE A 91 -0.09 5.51 4.23
N TRP A 92 0.97 6.19 3.76
CA TRP A 92 0.91 7.42 2.97
C TRP A 92 1.40 7.16 1.55
N TRP A 93 0.66 7.67 0.56
CA TRP A 93 1.06 7.68 -0.83
C TRP A 93 1.67 9.03 -1.23
N ILE A 94 2.68 8.99 -2.10
CA ILE A 94 3.35 10.15 -2.68
C ILE A 94 3.41 9.96 -4.18
N ASP A 95 2.68 10.77 -4.93
CA ASP A 95 2.72 10.80 -6.39
C ASP A 95 3.79 11.78 -6.89
N SER A 96 4.72 11.35 -7.76
CA SER A 96 5.80 12.24 -8.23
C SER A 96 5.31 13.44 -9.04
N ARG A 97 4.06 13.42 -9.52
CA ARG A 97 3.46 14.52 -10.30
C ARG A 97 2.97 15.64 -9.40
N THR A 98 2.69 15.36 -8.13
CA THR A 98 2.20 16.35 -7.16
C THR A 98 3.18 16.60 -6.01
N MET A 99 4.03 15.61 -5.70
CA MET A 99 5.04 15.64 -4.63
C MET A 99 4.45 15.97 -3.24
N ARG A 100 3.27 15.42 -2.93
CA ARG A 100 2.58 15.60 -1.65
C ARG A 100 2.35 14.26 -0.97
N LEU A 101 2.39 14.27 0.37
CA LEU A 101 1.80 13.17 1.15
C LEU A 101 0.29 13.36 1.17
N GLU A 102 -0.42 12.38 0.64
CA GLU A 102 -1.88 12.30 0.74
C GLU A 102 -2.31 11.85 2.14
N PRO A 103 -3.55 12.10 2.58
CA PRO A 103 -4.06 11.58 3.85
C PRO A 103 -3.84 10.06 3.97
N PRO A 104 -3.41 9.55 5.14
CA PRO A 104 -3.10 8.14 5.26
C PRO A 104 -4.36 7.29 5.37
N VAL A 105 -4.22 6.03 4.99
CA VAL A 105 -5.09 4.96 5.49
C VAL A 105 -4.45 4.32 6.72
N LEU A 106 -5.28 3.92 7.68
CA LEU A 106 -4.85 3.28 8.93
C LEU A 106 -5.47 1.90 9.07
N GLY A 107 -4.70 0.93 9.55
CA GLY A 107 -5.13 -0.46 9.58
C GLY A 107 -4.19 -1.39 10.32
N ARG A 108 -4.47 -2.68 10.20
CA ARG A 108 -3.63 -3.78 10.69
C ARG A 108 -3.93 -5.04 9.89
N PHE A 109 -3.11 -6.07 10.06
CA PHE A 109 -3.41 -7.39 9.55
C PHE A 109 -4.20 -8.21 10.57
N GLU A 110 -5.17 -8.96 10.05
CA GLU A 110 -5.92 -9.96 10.81
C GLU A 110 -6.07 -11.19 9.92
N ASN A 111 -5.65 -12.36 10.41
CA ASN A 111 -5.74 -13.63 9.70
C ASN A 111 -5.14 -13.59 8.27
N GLY A 112 -3.99 -12.92 8.12
CA GLY A 112 -3.28 -12.80 6.84
C GLY A 112 -3.86 -11.77 5.87
N VAL A 113 -4.89 -11.00 6.27
CA VAL A 113 -5.48 -9.93 5.47
C VAL A 113 -5.25 -8.59 6.14
N GLY A 114 -4.57 -7.69 5.44
CA GLY A 114 -4.35 -6.31 5.89
C GLY A 114 -5.50 -5.43 5.44
N THR A 115 -6.25 -4.82 6.36
CA THR A 115 -7.34 -3.90 6.03
C THR A 115 -7.05 -2.51 6.57
N PHE A 116 -7.07 -1.52 5.68
CA PHE A 116 -6.70 -0.15 5.98
C PHE A 116 -7.77 0.81 5.48
N LEU A 117 -8.13 1.78 6.30
CA LEU A 117 -9.20 2.74 6.01
C LEU A 117 -8.73 4.16 6.25
N GLY A 118 -9.16 5.08 5.39
CA GLY A 118 -8.85 6.51 5.50
C GLY A 118 -9.94 7.38 4.88
N ASP A 119 -9.87 8.67 5.17
CA ASP A 119 -10.70 9.70 4.54
C ASP A 119 -9.87 10.43 3.48
N ASP A 120 -10.48 10.75 2.35
CA ASP A 120 -9.84 11.52 1.28
C ASP A 120 -10.87 12.36 0.49
N ARG A 121 -10.44 13.03 -0.57
CA ARG A 121 -11.28 13.82 -1.46
C ARG A 121 -11.03 13.47 -2.93
N LEU A 122 -12.08 13.06 -3.63
CA LEU A 122 -12.06 12.88 -5.08
C LEU A 122 -12.78 14.04 -5.78
N GLY A 123 -12.03 14.85 -6.55
CA GLY A 123 -12.59 16.04 -7.21
C GLY A 123 -13.22 17.02 -6.22
N GLY A 124 -12.63 17.13 -5.03
CA GLY A 124 -13.16 17.95 -3.94
C GLY A 124 -14.37 17.37 -3.20
N ARG A 125 -14.85 16.16 -3.50
CA ARG A 125 -15.91 15.49 -2.74
C ARG A 125 -15.30 14.54 -1.70
N PRO A 126 -15.74 14.57 -0.42
CA PRO A 126 -15.29 13.61 0.59
C PRO A 126 -15.59 12.17 0.14
N ILE A 127 -14.61 11.28 0.34
CA ILE A 127 -14.74 9.84 0.10
C ILE A 127 -14.07 9.06 1.24
N ARG A 128 -14.46 7.80 1.39
CA ARG A 128 -13.70 6.81 2.16
C ARG A 128 -12.81 6.01 1.22
N VAL A 129 -11.59 5.74 1.66
CA VAL A 129 -10.61 4.91 0.95
C VAL A 129 -10.36 3.64 1.76
N ARG A 130 -10.26 2.50 1.07
CA ARG A 130 -9.89 1.21 1.66
C ARG A 130 -8.78 0.57 0.88
N PHE A 131 -7.72 0.15 1.56
CA PHE A 131 -6.74 -0.78 1.02
C PHE A 131 -6.92 -2.17 1.64
N ILE A 132 -6.80 -3.19 0.81
CA ILE A 132 -6.74 -4.59 1.21
C ILE A 132 -5.43 -5.19 0.73
N TRP A 133 -4.66 -5.77 1.64
CA TRP A 133 -3.54 -6.66 1.34
C TRP A 133 -3.97 -8.10 1.59
N SER A 134 -3.72 -8.99 0.64
CA SER A 134 -4.10 -10.41 0.73
C SER A 134 -3.19 -11.27 -0.15
N GLY A 135 -3.40 -12.60 -0.14
CA GLY A 135 -2.66 -13.52 -1.01
C GLY A 135 -1.14 -13.50 -0.79
N ILE A 136 -0.71 -13.21 0.44
CA ILE A 136 0.69 -13.06 0.79
C ILE A 136 1.35 -14.44 0.81
N ALA A 137 2.39 -14.57 0.00
CA ALA A 137 3.30 -15.71 -0.08
C ALA A 137 4.74 -15.20 -0.18
N ALA A 138 5.71 -16.11 -0.17
CA ALA A 138 7.13 -15.74 -0.26
C ALA A 138 7.46 -14.92 -1.52
N ASP A 139 6.78 -15.22 -2.63
CA ASP A 139 7.03 -14.64 -3.94
C ASP A 139 5.83 -13.91 -4.56
N ALA A 140 4.75 -13.72 -3.78
CA ALA A 140 3.51 -13.13 -4.26
C ALA A 140 2.79 -12.32 -3.18
N ALA A 141 2.07 -11.28 -3.60
CA ALA A 141 1.10 -10.58 -2.78
C ALA A 141 0.06 -9.92 -3.68
N ARG A 142 -1.11 -9.62 -3.13
CA ARG A 142 -2.15 -8.85 -3.81
C ARG A 142 -2.52 -7.65 -2.98
N TRP A 143 -2.66 -6.51 -3.65
CA TRP A 143 -3.19 -5.28 -3.08
C TRP A 143 -4.38 -4.79 -3.87
N GLU A 144 -5.38 -4.25 -3.17
CA GLU A 144 -6.57 -3.67 -3.77
C GLU A 144 -6.92 -2.34 -3.10
N GLN A 145 -7.37 -1.38 -3.90
CA GLN A 145 -7.97 -0.13 -3.46
C GLN A 145 -9.44 -0.06 -3.86
N ALA A 146 -10.26 0.39 -2.92
CA ALA A 146 -11.64 0.72 -3.15
C ALA A 146 -11.99 2.10 -2.58
N PHE A 147 -12.88 2.81 -3.27
CA PHE A 147 -13.44 4.08 -2.83
C PHE A 147 -14.92 3.92 -2.49
N SER A 148 -15.40 4.77 -1.59
CA SER A 148 -16.80 4.86 -1.21
C SER A 148 -17.23 6.31 -1.10
N ALA A 149 -18.38 6.63 -1.68
CA ALA A 149 -19.01 7.95 -1.63
C ALA A 149 -20.10 8.07 -0.54
N ASP A 150 -20.44 6.96 0.13
CA ASP A 150 -21.58 6.86 1.05
C ASP A 150 -21.18 6.49 2.48
N GLY A 151 -19.95 6.90 2.87
CA GLY A 151 -19.43 6.65 4.22
C GLY A 151 -18.99 5.21 4.47
N GLY A 152 -18.82 4.40 3.42
CA GLY A 152 -18.36 3.02 3.49
C GLY A 152 -19.47 1.98 3.45
N ALA A 153 -20.71 2.36 3.10
CA ALA A 153 -21.82 1.43 2.95
C ALA A 153 -21.67 0.59 1.67
N THR A 154 -21.22 1.21 0.58
CA THR A 154 -20.84 0.53 -0.67
C THR A 154 -19.42 0.90 -1.08
N TRP A 155 -18.77 0.02 -1.85
CA TRP A 155 -17.36 0.15 -2.24
C TRP A 155 -17.16 -0.17 -3.73
N GLU A 156 -16.48 0.71 -4.44
CA GLU A 156 -16.00 0.49 -5.81
C GLU A 156 -14.51 0.17 -5.77
N THR A 157 -14.15 -1.11 -5.95
CA THR A 157 -12.75 -1.49 -6.21
C THR A 157 -12.33 -0.85 -7.53
N ASN A 158 -11.30 -0.01 -7.48
CA ASN A 158 -10.88 0.82 -8.61
C ASN A 158 -9.40 0.67 -8.95
N TRP A 159 -8.65 -0.10 -8.17
CA TRP A 159 -7.28 -0.47 -8.48
C TRP A 159 -6.91 -1.79 -7.82
N THR A 160 -6.27 -2.68 -8.57
CA THR A 160 -5.66 -3.91 -8.05
C THR A 160 -4.21 -4.00 -8.51
N MET A 161 -3.38 -4.60 -7.68
CA MET A 161 -1.97 -4.88 -7.95
C MET A 161 -1.65 -6.32 -7.57
N ASP A 162 -1.04 -7.05 -8.50
CA ASP A 162 -0.50 -8.38 -8.25
C ASP A 162 1.03 -8.33 -8.30
N PHE A 163 1.66 -8.60 -7.16
CA PHE A 163 3.10 -8.54 -6.96
C PHE A 163 3.74 -9.89 -7.24
N ARG A 164 4.88 -9.89 -7.95
CA ARG A 164 5.75 -11.05 -8.11
C ARG A 164 7.20 -10.65 -7.89
N ARG A 165 7.96 -11.46 -7.15
CA ARG A 165 9.39 -11.17 -6.93
C ARG A 165 10.12 -11.02 -8.26
N SER A 166 10.90 -9.96 -8.38
CA SER A 166 11.85 -9.87 -9.48
C SER A 166 12.92 -10.95 -9.28
N ARG A 167 13.26 -11.67 -10.34
CA ARG A 167 14.36 -12.64 -10.32
C ARG A 167 15.71 -11.95 -10.25
#